data_AF-A0A836GJ75-F1
#
_entry.id   AF-A0A836GJ75-F1
#
_cell.length_a   1.000
_cell.length_b   1.000
_cell.length_c   1.000
_cell.angle_alpha   90.00
_cell.angle_beta   90.00
_cell.angle_gamma   90.00
#
_symmetry.space_group_name_H-M   'P 1'
#
loop_
_entity.id
_entity.type
_entity.pdbx_description
1 polymer ?
#
loop_
_entity_poly.entity_id
_entity_poly.type
_entity_poly.pdbx_seq_one_letter_code
_entity_poly.pdbx_strand_id
1 'polypeptide(L)'
;MAMPTPQAAATRVVESTEADMALRFLNHCLSNAVQVHYLVANSLEGGDWQTSKLLEAEAQAYMRALLAAYTASSTFRRQLVSGDSLYYLQCLTDETTRADFVRVAAAPSFPFASA
;
A
#
# COMPACT_ATOMS: atom_id res chain seq x y z
N MET A 1 -40.65 14.64 -0.45
CA MET A 1 -39.45 14.32 0.34
C MET A 1 -39.06 12.89 0.02
N ALA A 2 -38.04 12.68 -0.82
CA ALA A 2 -37.57 11.35 -1.16
C ALA A 2 -36.56 10.90 -0.10
N MET A 3 -36.90 9.88 0.69
CA MET A 3 -35.94 9.23 1.57
C MET A 3 -34.88 8.53 0.71
N PRO A 4 -33.58 8.72 0.96
CA PRO A 4 -32.56 7.95 0.27
C PRO A 4 -32.72 6.48 0.67
N THR A 5 -32.79 5.60 -0.32
CA THR A 5 -32.81 4.15 -0.15
C THR A 5 -31.60 3.71 0.68
N PRO A 6 -31.77 2.82 1.69
CA PRO A 6 -30.69 2.38 2.59
C PRO A 6 -29.48 1.78 1.86
N GLN A 7 -29.69 1.30 0.63
CA GLN A 7 -28.66 0.74 -0.23
C GLN A 7 -27.63 1.78 -0.71
N ALA A 8 -28.04 3.01 -1.04
CA ALA A 8 -27.12 4.06 -1.49
C ALA A 8 -26.26 4.60 -0.33
N ALA A 9 -26.79 4.59 0.89
CA ALA A 9 -26.04 4.97 2.09
C ALA A 9 -25.00 3.91 2.46
N ALA A 10 -25.37 2.62 2.40
CA ALA A 10 -24.44 1.52 2.65
C ALA A 10 -23.28 1.50 1.65
N THR A 11 -23.54 1.68 0.34
CA THR A 11 -22.47 1.75 -0.67
C THR A 11 -21.52 2.92 -0.43
N ARG A 12 -22.04 4.10 -0.08
CA ARG A 12 -21.21 5.29 0.22
C ARG A 12 -20.38 5.15 1.50
N VAL A 13 -20.93 4.52 2.53
CA VAL A 13 -20.21 4.27 3.79
C VAL A 13 -19.11 3.24 3.58
N VAL A 14 -19.35 2.18 2.81
CA VAL A 14 -18.33 1.16 2.46
C VAL A 14 -17.22 1.77 1.61
N GLU A 15 -17.58 2.57 0.59
CA GLU A 15 -16.61 3.28 -0.27
C GLU A 15 -15.75 4.27 0.52
N SER A 16 -16.34 4.99 1.47
CA SER A 16 -15.60 5.87 2.37
C SER A 16 -14.65 5.09 3.28
N THR A 17 -15.12 3.97 3.85
CA THR A 17 -14.33 3.13 4.76
C THR A 17 -13.13 2.51 4.05
N GLU A 18 -13.30 2.03 2.81
CA GLU A 18 -12.22 1.46 2.01
C GLU A 18 -11.18 2.52 1.63
N ALA A 19 -11.62 3.73 1.24
CA ALA A 19 -10.73 4.85 0.96
C ALA A 19 -9.95 5.28 2.21
N ASP A 20 -10.60 5.34 3.37
CA ASP A 20 -9.97 5.63 4.66
C ASP A 20 -8.94 4.56 5.05
N MET A 21 -9.26 3.27 4.86
CA MET A 21 -8.32 2.17 5.10
C MET A 21 -7.12 2.22 4.16
N ALA A 22 -7.34 2.48 2.87
CA ALA A 22 -6.29 2.67 1.89
C ALA A 22 -5.36 3.83 2.26
N LEU A 23 -5.94 4.97 2.64
CA LEU A 23 -5.15 6.14 3.04
C LEU A 23 -4.31 5.84 4.29
N ARG A 24 -4.88 5.14 5.28
CA ARG A 24 -4.14 4.71 6.47
C ARG A 24 -3.02 3.74 6.13
N PHE A 25 -3.25 2.79 5.22
CA PHE A 25 -2.20 1.88 4.75
C PHE A 25 -1.04 2.65 4.13
N LEU A 26 -1.30 3.57 3.19
CA LEU A 26 -0.25 4.35 2.54
C LEU A 26 0.51 5.23 3.53
N ASN A 27 -0.21 5.94 4.41
CA ASN A 27 0.38 6.87 5.37
C ASN A 27 1.06 6.18 6.56
N HIS A 28 0.69 4.94 6.88
CA HIS A 28 1.31 4.22 7.99
C HIS A 28 2.39 3.28 7.50
N CYS A 29 2.05 2.36 6.60
CA CYS A 29 2.94 1.28 6.18
C CYS A 29 3.96 1.72 5.12
N LEU A 30 3.64 2.74 4.32
CA LEU A 30 4.50 3.22 3.23
C LEU A 30 4.99 4.66 3.45
N SER A 31 4.93 5.21 4.67
CA SER A 31 5.37 6.60 4.89
C SER A 31 6.87 6.80 4.85
N ASN A 32 7.65 5.77 5.17
CA ASN A 32 9.12 5.80 5.16
C ASN A 32 9.69 4.37 5.10
N ALA A 33 10.99 4.26 4.87
CA ALA A 33 11.69 2.99 4.75
C ALA A 33 11.57 2.07 5.99
N VAL A 34 11.49 2.63 7.21
CA VAL A 34 11.32 1.83 8.44
C VAL A 34 9.97 1.11 8.42
N GLN A 35 8.90 1.82 8.07
CA GLN A 35 7.56 1.23 8.01
C GLN A 35 7.43 0.20 6.90
N VAL A 36 8.07 0.44 5.76
CA VAL A 36 8.13 -0.52 4.66
C VAL A 36 8.87 -1.79 5.08
N HIS A 37 10.00 -1.66 5.79
CA HIS A 37 10.70 -2.81 6.36
C HIS A 37 9.77 -3.62 7.27
N TYR A 38 9.04 -2.98 8.18
CA TYR A 38 8.11 -3.68 9.06
C TYR A 38 6.95 -4.34 8.30
N LEU A 39 6.39 -3.68 7.29
CA LEU A 39 5.35 -4.26 6.43
C LEU A 39 5.85 -5.55 5.77
N VAL A 40 7.05 -5.49 5.17
CA VAL A 40 7.65 -6.61 4.45
C VAL A 40 8.06 -7.73 5.40
N ALA A 41 8.70 -7.41 6.53
CA ALA A 41 9.10 -8.42 7.51
C ALA A 41 7.90 -9.17 8.09
N ASN A 42 6.78 -8.47 8.34
CA ASN A 42 5.55 -9.07 8.85
C ASN A 42 4.76 -9.85 7.79
N SER A 43 5.03 -9.66 6.50
CA SER A 43 4.37 -10.40 5.43
C SER A 43 5.03 -11.73 5.11
N LEU A 44 6.23 -12.00 5.64
CA LEU A 44 6.98 -13.24 5.38
C LEU A 44 6.41 -14.42 6.17
N GLU A 45 6.11 -15.53 5.50
CA GLU A 45 5.76 -16.77 6.16
C GLU A 45 6.99 -17.68 6.28
N GLY A 46 7.52 -17.87 7.49
CA GLY A 46 8.70 -18.72 7.70
C GLY A 46 10.05 -18.05 7.41
N GLY A 47 10.08 -16.72 7.25
CA GLY A 47 11.31 -15.93 7.16
C GLY A 47 12.00 -15.90 5.80
N ASP A 48 11.42 -16.53 4.78
CA ASP A 48 11.84 -16.39 3.38
C ASP A 48 11.10 -15.22 2.73
N TRP A 49 11.79 -14.44 1.89
CA TRP A 49 11.18 -13.35 1.13
C TRP A 49 10.21 -13.87 0.06
N GLN A 50 10.40 -15.10 -0.41
CA GLN A 50 9.57 -15.71 -1.45
C GLN A 50 8.15 -16.05 -0.97
N THR A 51 7.99 -16.25 0.34
CA THR A 51 6.71 -16.57 0.99
C THR A 51 5.97 -15.32 1.46
N SER A 52 6.41 -14.14 1.01
CA SER A 52 5.78 -12.88 1.35
C SER A 52 4.37 -12.77 0.76
N LYS A 53 3.38 -12.51 1.61
CA LYS A 53 1.99 -12.21 1.17
C LYS A 53 1.90 -11.04 0.21
N LEU A 54 2.88 -10.13 0.25
CA LEU A 54 2.93 -9.00 -0.68
C LEU A 54 3.15 -9.44 -2.13
N LEU A 55 3.69 -10.64 -2.38
CA LEU A 55 3.91 -11.19 -3.71
C LEU A 55 2.69 -11.92 -4.26
N GLU A 56 1.68 -12.19 -3.43
CA GLU A 56 0.44 -12.86 -3.83
C GLU A 56 -0.35 -12.00 -4.83
N ALA A 57 -1.12 -12.67 -5.70
CA ALA A 57 -1.84 -12.03 -6.80
C ALA A 57 -2.86 -11.00 -6.28
N GLU A 58 -3.58 -11.32 -5.20
CA GLU A 58 -4.58 -10.46 -4.58
C GLU A 58 -3.93 -9.19 -4.01
N ALA A 59 -2.82 -9.32 -3.28
CA ALA A 59 -2.09 -8.18 -2.73
C ALA A 59 -1.54 -7.28 -3.84
N GLN A 60 -0.99 -7.87 -4.90
CA GLN A 60 -0.49 -7.14 -6.06
C GLN A 60 -1.59 -6.41 -6.81
N ALA A 61 -2.76 -7.03 -7.00
CA ALA A 61 -3.91 -6.39 -7.62
C ALA A 61 -4.39 -5.17 -6.79
N TYR A 62 -4.50 -5.33 -5.47
CA TYR A 62 -4.87 -4.25 -4.57
C TYR A 62 -3.88 -3.09 -4.62
N MET A 63 -2.58 -3.36 -4.47
CA MET A 63 -1.55 -2.32 -4.48
C MET A 63 -1.47 -1.57 -5.83
N ARG A 64 -1.67 -2.27 -6.96
CA ARG A 64 -1.73 -1.63 -8.29
C ARG A 64 -2.98 -0.75 -8.44
N ALA A 65 -4.12 -1.19 -7.94
CA ALA A 65 -5.34 -0.38 -7.94
C ALA A 65 -5.15 0.91 -7.13
N LEU A 66 -4.51 0.82 -5.97
CA LEU A 66 -4.13 2.00 -5.17
C LEU A 66 -3.18 2.92 -5.93
N LEU A 67 -2.13 2.38 -6.56
CA LEU A 67 -1.19 3.19 -7.32
C LEU A 67 -1.89 3.94 -8.46
N ALA A 68 -2.76 3.27 -9.21
CA ALA A 68 -3.54 3.90 -10.27
C ALA A 68 -4.46 5.02 -9.74
N ALA A 69 -5.17 4.77 -8.63
CA ALA A 69 -6.08 5.75 -8.03
C ALA A 69 -5.35 7.00 -7.53
N TYR A 70 -4.22 6.83 -6.84
CA TYR A 70 -3.46 7.95 -6.27
C TYR A 70 -2.62 8.68 -7.31
N THR A 71 -2.13 8.02 -8.36
CA THR A 71 -1.43 8.72 -9.46
C THR A 71 -2.38 9.57 -10.30
N ALA A 72 -3.62 9.10 -10.53
CA ALA A 72 -4.62 9.82 -11.31
C ALA A 72 -5.23 11.04 -10.59
N SER A 73 -5.17 11.11 -9.25
CA SER A 73 -5.84 12.17 -8.46
C SER A 73 -4.86 12.99 -7.62
N SER A 74 -4.72 14.27 -7.95
CA SER A 74 -3.96 15.23 -7.12
C SER A 74 -4.60 15.47 -5.75
N THR A 75 -5.91 15.25 -5.61
CA THR A 75 -6.60 15.36 -4.32
C THR A 75 -6.20 14.23 -3.38
N PHE A 76 -6.13 12.99 -3.85
CA PHE A 76 -5.66 11.87 -3.04
C PHE A 76 -4.18 12.01 -2.69
N ARG A 77 -3.34 12.47 -3.62
CA ARG A 77 -1.91 12.74 -3.33
C ARG A 77 -1.71 13.76 -2.22
N ARG A 78 -2.56 14.79 -2.14
CA ARG A 78 -2.48 15.81 -1.07
C ARG A 78 -2.83 15.26 0.31
N GLN A 79 -3.46 14.10 0.41
CA GLN A 79 -3.77 13.44 1.68
C GLN A 79 -2.62 12.56 2.18
N LEU A 80 -1.60 12.33 1.36
CA LEU A 80 -0.43 11.55 1.75
C LEU A 80 0.47 12.35 2.68
N VAL A 81 0.93 11.69 3.74
CA VAL A 81 1.87 12.25 4.72
C VAL A 81 3.27 12.35 4.12
N SER A 82 3.63 11.40 3.24
CA SER A 82 4.93 11.35 2.58
C SER A 82 4.78 11.22 1.08
N GLY A 83 5.61 11.97 0.33
CA GLY A 83 5.71 11.81 -1.12
C GLY A 83 6.28 10.44 -1.51
N ASP A 84 7.07 9.83 -0.63
CA ASP A 84 7.73 8.55 -0.88
C ASP A 84 6.76 7.37 -0.83
N SER A 85 5.55 7.55 -0.29
CA SER A 85 4.55 6.47 -0.22
C SER A 85 4.19 5.90 -1.59
N LEU A 86 4.13 6.74 -2.62
CA LEU A 86 3.89 6.28 -3.99
C LEU A 86 5.14 5.64 -4.61
N TYR A 87 6.33 6.10 -4.24
CA TYR A 87 7.57 5.48 -4.68
C TYR A 87 7.68 4.05 -4.15
N TYR A 88 7.47 3.83 -2.85
CA TYR A 88 7.49 2.50 -2.27
C TYR A 88 6.38 1.60 -2.83
N LEU A 89 5.18 2.15 -3.04
CA LEU A 89 4.08 1.40 -3.66
C LEU A 89 4.42 0.99 -5.11
N GLN A 90 5.09 1.86 -5.86
CA GLN A 90 5.58 1.55 -7.20
C GLN A 90 6.62 0.42 -7.16
N CYS A 91 7.60 0.49 -6.27
CA CYS A 91 8.59 -0.58 -6.09
C CYS A 91 7.95 -1.93 -5.70
N LEU A 92 6.88 -1.91 -4.89
CA LEU A 92 6.16 -3.12 -4.49
C LEU A 92 5.30 -3.73 -5.61
N THR A 93 4.98 -2.98 -6.67
CA THR A 93 4.02 -3.40 -7.71
C THR A 93 4.64 -3.64 -9.07
N ASP A 94 5.82 -3.08 -9.32
CA ASP A 94 6.60 -3.26 -10.54
C ASP A 94 7.07 -4.72 -10.65
N GLU A 95 6.65 -5.41 -11.71
CA GLU A 95 6.94 -6.83 -11.92
C GLU A 95 8.43 -7.13 -12.04
N THR A 96 9.21 -6.17 -12.50
CA THR A 96 10.65 -6.32 -12.72
C THR A 96 11.45 -6.17 -11.43
N THR A 97 10.98 -5.36 -10.49
CA THR A 97 11.76 -4.98 -9.29
C THR A 97 11.13 -5.44 -7.98
N ARG A 98 9.84 -5.83 -7.93
CA ARG A 98 9.14 -6.15 -6.68
C ARG A 98 9.79 -7.26 -5.86
N ALA A 99 10.29 -8.31 -6.51
CA ALA A 99 10.88 -9.46 -5.83
C ALA A 99 12.18 -9.05 -5.12
N ASP A 100 13.04 -8.34 -5.85
CA ASP A 100 14.26 -7.76 -5.29
C ASP A 100 13.96 -6.73 -4.21
N PHE A 101 12.97 -5.86 -4.42
CA PHE A 101 12.58 -4.87 -3.43
C PHE A 101 12.09 -5.53 -2.14
N VAL A 102 11.23 -6.54 -2.20
CA VAL A 102 10.79 -7.32 -1.02
C VAL A 102 11.98 -7.97 -0.34
N ARG A 103 12.91 -8.56 -1.10
CA ARG A 103 14.12 -9.17 -0.55
C ARG A 103 15.00 -8.15 0.20
N VAL A 104 15.25 -6.99 -0.39
CA VAL A 104 16.08 -5.95 0.24
C VAL A 104 15.35 -5.31 1.42
N ALA A 105 14.05 -5.03 1.29
CA ALA A 105 13.24 -4.43 2.35
C ALA A 105 13.05 -5.36 3.55
N ALA A 106 13.16 -6.68 3.38
CA ALA A 106 13.20 -7.63 4.49
C ALA A 106 14.48 -7.51 5.35
N ALA A 107 15.55 -6.91 4.82
CA ALA A 107 16.81 -6.79 5.55
C ALA A 107 16.75 -5.67 6.62
N PRO A 108 17.30 -5.90 7.84
CA PRO A 108 17.31 -4.91 8.91
C PRO A 108 18.05 -3.61 8.56
N SER A 109 18.95 -3.64 7.56
CA SER A 109 19.72 -2.48 7.11
C SER A 109 18.96 -1.58 6.12
N PHE A 110 17.81 -2.04 5.58
CA PHE A 110 17.02 -1.29 4.59
C PHE A 110 16.71 0.16 4.98
N PRO A 111 16.32 0.47 6.23
CA PRO A 111 16.00 1.84 6.61
C PRO A 111 17.17 2.81 6.51
N PHE A 112 18.40 2.30 6.65
CA PHE A 112 19.63 3.10 6.59
C PHE A 112 20.16 3.25 5.16
N ALA A 113 19.79 2.33 4.26
CA ALA A 113 20.16 2.38 2.85
C ALA A 113 19.26 3.32 2.02
N SER A 114 18.14 3.75 2.60
CA SER A 114 17.13 4.58 1.94
C SER A 114 17.19 6.06 2.36
N ALA A 115 18.21 6.44 3.14
CA ALA A 115 18.40 7.76 3.74
C ALA A 115 19.39 8.64 2.96
#